data_AF-A0A946JNT1-F1
#
_entry.id   AF-A0A946JNT1-F1
#
_cell.length_a   1.000
_cell.length_b   1.000
_cell.length_c   1.000
_cell.angle_alpha   90.00
_cell.angle_beta   90.00
_cell.angle_gamma   90.00
#
_symmetry.space_group_name_H-M   'P 1'
#
loop_
_entity.id
_entity.type
_entity.pdbx_description
1 polymer ?
#
loop_
_entity_poly.entity_id
_entity_poly.type
_entity_poly.pdbx_seq_one_letter_code
_entity_poly.pdbx_strand_id
1 'polypeptide(L)'
;MITFLNIKRDKFFLTVIIIGLILTFIAFGLLYFTVPDPQIFNKKVEGIFIENDFTKQTEIKLLEVLAQSGSLFENSVALYSKIIFTLFFVVLTVMMICVALIFSNIELRKQFDLLQDSSFNAQSIELLRSENSVQINGDWFQLTTSNIETLSVLLE
;
A
#
# COMPACT_ATOMS: atom_id res chain seq x y z
N MET A 1 11.24 2.81 -26.91
CA MET A 1 10.69 1.49 -26.50
C MET A 1 10.36 1.41 -25.01
N ILE A 2 10.97 2.24 -24.14
CA ILE A 2 10.85 2.19 -22.67
C ILE A 2 9.51 2.78 -22.17
N THR A 3 8.97 3.79 -22.85
CA THR A 3 7.73 4.51 -22.47
C THR A 3 6.48 3.63 -22.48
N PHE A 4 6.33 2.76 -23.49
CA PHE A 4 5.17 1.84 -23.59
C PHE A 4 5.16 0.78 -22.49
N LEU A 5 6.33 0.33 -22.04
CA LEU A 5 6.45 -0.64 -20.95
C LEU A 5 6.07 -0.01 -19.60
N ASN A 6 6.42 1.26 -19.40
CA ASN A 6 6.10 2.01 -18.17
C ASN A 6 4.59 2.26 -18.04
N ILE A 7 3.91 2.65 -19.13
CA ILE A 7 2.45 2.87 -19.14
C ILE A 7 1.65 1.60 -18.83
N LYS A 8 2.08 0.43 -19.36
CA LYS A 8 1.40 -0.85 -19.09
C LYS A 8 1.60 -1.27 -17.62
N ARG A 9 2.77 -0.98 -17.06
CA ARG A 9 3.13 -1.32 -15.68
C ARG A 9 2.38 -0.45 -14.65
N ASP A 10 2.20 0.84 -14.90
CA ASP A 10 1.43 1.73 -14.02
C ASP A 10 -0.05 1.31 -13.95
N LYS A 11 -0.66 0.95 -15.08
CA LYS A 11 -2.04 0.42 -15.10
C LYS A 11 -2.17 -0.90 -14.33
N PHE A 12 -1.15 -1.75 -14.38
CA PHE A 12 -1.12 -3.00 -13.61
C PHE A 12 -1.09 -2.72 -12.10
N PHE A 13 -0.19 -1.84 -11.64
CA PHE A 13 -0.14 -1.46 -10.22
C PHE A 13 -1.46 -0.85 -9.73
N LEU A 14 -2.07 0.04 -10.52
CA LEU A 14 -3.37 0.64 -10.19
C LEU A 14 -4.48 -0.42 -10.08
N THR A 15 -4.49 -1.41 -10.98
CA THR A 15 -5.45 -2.52 -10.93
C THR A 15 -5.28 -3.36 -9.66
N VAL A 16 -4.04 -3.70 -9.31
CA VAL A 16 -3.72 -4.47 -8.09
C VAL A 16 -4.15 -3.72 -6.83
N ILE A 17 -3.89 -2.40 -6.76
CA ILE A 17 -4.29 -1.55 -5.63
C ILE A 17 -5.82 -1.54 -5.47
N ILE A 18 -6.57 -1.36 -6.57
CA ILE A 18 -8.03 -1.36 -6.55
C ILE A 18 -8.57 -2.69 -6.05
N ILE A 19 -8.07 -3.81 -6.59
CA ILE A 19 -8.49 -5.16 -6.17
C ILE A 19 -8.18 -5.38 -4.69
N GLY A 20 -7.00 -4.99 -4.22
CA GLY A 20 -6.62 -5.10 -2.80
C GLY A 20 -7.54 -4.29 -1.88
N LEU A 21 -7.94 -3.09 -2.30
CA LEU A 21 -8.85 -2.24 -1.54
C LEU A 21 -10.26 -2.84 -1.48
N ILE A 22 -10.77 -3.36 -2.60
CA ILE A 22 -12.05 -4.06 -2.66
C ILE A 22 -12.06 -5.29 -1.73
N LEU A 23 -11.02 -6.13 -1.82
CA LEU A 23 -10.88 -7.31 -0.96
C LEU A 23 -10.84 -6.94 0.53
N THR A 24 -10.15 -5.84 0.87
CA THR A 24 -10.10 -5.34 2.24
C THR A 24 -11.47 -4.90 2.74
N PHE A 25 -12.26 -4.25 1.88
CA PHE A 25 -13.61 -3.82 2.22
C PHE A 25 -14.56 -5.01 2.43
N ILE A 26 -14.43 -6.05 1.60
CA ILE A 26 -15.16 -7.31 1.75
C ILE A 26 -14.76 -7.99 3.07
N ALA A 27 -13.45 -8.07 3.35
CA ALA A 27 -12.94 -8.65 4.59
C ALA A 27 -13.46 -7.90 5.83
N PHE A 28 -13.52 -6.56 5.76
CA PHE A 28 -14.12 -5.76 6.83
C PHE A 28 -15.59 -6.07 7.04
N GLY A 29 -16.37 -6.16 5.95
CA GLY A 29 -17.78 -6.53 6.02
C GLY A 29 -17.98 -7.90 6.65
N LEU A 30 -17.23 -8.91 6.19
CA LEU A 30 -17.28 -10.26 6.74
C LEU A 30 -16.92 -10.28 8.22
N LEU A 31 -15.86 -9.56 8.62
CA LEU A 31 -15.44 -9.47 10.01
C LEU A 31 -16.54 -8.83 10.86
N TYR A 32 -17.12 -7.71 10.42
CA TYR A 32 -18.19 -7.02 11.13
C TYR A 32 -19.42 -7.89 11.35
N PHE A 33 -19.82 -8.70 10.37
CA PHE A 33 -20.94 -9.63 10.51
C PHE A 33 -20.60 -10.90 11.29
N THR A 34 -19.34 -11.32 11.33
CA THR A 34 -18.92 -12.56 12.00
C THR A 34 -18.67 -12.35 13.49
N VAL A 35 -18.31 -11.13 13.91
CA VAL A 35 -18.06 -10.83 15.33
C VAL A 35 -19.35 -11.00 16.14
N PRO A 36 -19.40 -11.97 17.08
CA PRO A 36 -20.60 -12.21 17.87
C PRO A 36 -20.85 -11.05 18.85
N ASP A 37 -22.13 -10.67 19.02
CA ASP A 37 -22.54 -9.75 20.09
C ASP A 37 -22.19 -10.38 21.46
N PRO A 38 -21.36 -9.70 22.28
CA PRO A 38 -20.98 -10.17 23.61
C PRO A 38 -22.17 -10.57 24.50
N GLN A 39 -23.34 -9.96 24.29
CA GLN A 39 -24.54 -10.16 25.10
C GLN A 39 -25.37 -11.39 24.71
N ILE A 40 -25.03 -12.09 23.61
CA ILE A 40 -25.81 -13.24 23.12
C ILE A 40 -25.93 -14.34 24.17
N PHE A 41 -24.87 -14.58 24.94
CA PHE A 41 -24.89 -15.58 26.01
C PHE A 41 -25.90 -15.20 27.09
N ASN A 42 -25.81 -13.97 27.62
CA ASN A 42 -26.69 -13.51 28.70
C ASN A 42 -28.16 -13.47 28.26
N LYS A 43 -28.43 -12.97 27.04
CA LYS A 43 -29.78 -12.96 26.45
C LYS A 43 -30.38 -14.37 26.32
N LYS A 44 -29.58 -15.37 25.96
CA LYS A 44 -30.04 -16.76 25.88
C LYS A 44 -30.32 -17.36 27.26
N VAL A 45 -29.49 -17.06 28.25
CA VAL A 45 -29.69 -17.51 29.64
C VAL A 45 -30.95 -16.87 30.23
N GLU A 46 -31.17 -15.57 30.00
CA GLU A 46 -32.38 -14.86 30.41
C GLU A 46 -33.64 -15.45 29.76
N GLY A 47 -33.60 -15.75 28.45
CA GLY A 47 -34.72 -16.41 27.76
C GLY A 47 -35.08 -17.77 28.35
N ILE A 48 -34.08 -18.62 28.61
CA ILE A 48 -34.29 -19.94 29.25
C ILE A 48 -34.90 -19.78 30.63
N PHE A 49 -34.56 -18.71 31.36
CA PHE A 49 -35.09 -18.44 32.70
C PHE A 49 -36.53 -17.93 32.67
N ILE A 50 -36.91 -17.08 31.71
CA ILE A 50 -38.30 -16.62 31.57
C ILE A 50 -39.21 -17.79 31.16
N GLU A 51 -38.69 -18.73 30.36
CA GLU A 51 -39.44 -19.89 29.88
C GLU A 51 -39.57 -21.01 30.92
N ASN A 52 -38.66 -21.10 31.91
CA ASN A 52 -38.64 -22.18 32.90
C ASN A 52 -38.70 -21.64 34.33
N ASP A 53 -39.66 -22.09 35.13
CA ASP A 53 -39.88 -21.61 36.49
C ASP A 53 -38.88 -22.23 37.49
N PHE A 54 -37.71 -21.58 37.64
CA PHE A 54 -36.64 -22.00 38.56
C PHE A 54 -36.84 -21.39 39.95
N THR A 55 -37.53 -22.11 40.83
CA THR A 55 -37.91 -21.63 42.18
C THR A 55 -37.09 -22.25 43.30
N LYS A 56 -36.21 -23.24 43.03
CA LYS A 56 -35.42 -23.89 44.09
C LYS A 56 -34.14 -23.14 44.41
N GLN A 57 -33.73 -23.13 45.68
CA GLN A 57 -32.51 -22.43 46.16
C GLN A 57 -31.22 -22.87 45.46
N THR A 58 -31.11 -24.15 45.08
CA THR A 58 -29.96 -24.68 44.32
C THR A 58 -29.92 -24.13 42.89
N GLU A 59 -31.08 -23.93 42.27
CA GLU A 59 -31.22 -23.38 40.91
C GLU A 59 -30.88 -21.88 40.91
N ILE A 60 -31.27 -21.16 41.96
CA ILE A 60 -30.92 -19.74 42.15
C ILE A 60 -29.40 -19.55 42.30
N LYS A 61 -28.72 -20.40 43.08
CA LYS A 61 -27.24 -20.35 43.19
C LYS A 61 -26.54 -20.68 41.88
N LEU A 62 -27.06 -21.64 41.12
CA LEU A 62 -26.55 -21.96 39.78
C LEU A 62 -26.71 -20.74 38.86
N LEU A 63 -27.83 -20.03 38.96
CA LEU A 63 -28.10 -18.82 38.19
C LEU A 63 -27.13 -17.68 38.54
N GLU A 64 -26.82 -17.50 39.81
CA GLU A 64 -25.84 -16.50 40.27
C GLU A 64 -24.45 -16.76 39.67
N VAL A 65 -24.01 -18.02 39.69
CA VAL A 65 -22.74 -18.44 39.08
C VAL A 65 -22.76 -18.28 37.56
N LEU A 66 -23.88 -18.60 36.90
CA LEU A 66 -24.06 -18.42 35.45
C LEU A 66 -24.05 -16.94 35.06
N ALA A 67 -24.70 -16.07 35.83
CA ALA A 67 -24.70 -14.63 35.60
C ALA A 67 -23.30 -14.03 35.77
N GLN A 68 -22.58 -14.41 36.83
CA GLN A 68 -21.20 -13.99 37.04
C GLN A 68 -20.28 -14.50 35.93
N SER A 69 -20.39 -15.77 35.57
CA SER A 69 -19.61 -16.38 34.47
C SER A 69 -19.95 -15.75 33.12
N GLY A 70 -21.23 -15.43 32.89
CA GLY A 70 -21.73 -14.76 31.70
C GLY A 70 -21.18 -13.36 31.52
N SER A 71 -21.14 -12.58 32.60
CA SER A 71 -20.53 -11.24 32.58
C SER A 71 -19.03 -11.28 32.28
N LEU A 72 -18.30 -12.26 32.85
CA LEU A 72 -16.88 -12.46 32.55
C LEU A 72 -16.65 -12.89 31.09
N PHE A 73 -17.54 -13.74 30.56
CA PHE A 73 -17.50 -14.17 29.17
C PHE A 73 -17.80 -13.00 28.22
N GLU A 74 -18.84 -12.21 28.50
CA GLU A 74 -19.18 -11.00 27.75
C GLU A 74 -17.98 -10.05 27.67
N ASN A 75 -17.34 -9.78 28.80
CA ASN A 75 -16.16 -8.91 28.84
C ASN A 75 -14.98 -9.48 28.03
N SER A 76 -14.78 -10.80 28.06
CA SER A 76 -13.74 -11.47 27.28
C SER A 76 -14.00 -11.39 25.77
N VAL A 77 -15.24 -11.67 25.34
CA VAL A 77 -15.65 -11.56 23.92
C VAL A 77 -15.53 -10.11 23.45
N ALA A 78 -15.99 -9.14 24.24
CA ALA A 78 -15.87 -7.73 23.92
C ALA A 78 -14.40 -7.29 23.76
N LEU A 79 -13.50 -7.79 24.62
CA LEU A 79 -12.07 -7.52 24.53
C LEU A 79 -11.47 -8.12 23.25
N TYR A 80 -11.77 -9.38 22.93
CA TYR A 80 -11.28 -10.02 21.70
C TYR A 80 -11.78 -9.31 20.45
N SER A 81 -13.06 -8.96 20.40
CA SER A 81 -13.64 -8.15 19.31
C SER A 81 -12.89 -6.84 19.13
N LYS A 82 -12.63 -6.11 20.22
CA LYS A 82 -11.86 -4.86 20.18
C LYS A 82 -10.44 -5.08 19.63
N ILE A 83 -9.72 -6.10 20.10
CA ILE A 83 -8.36 -6.42 19.64
C ILE A 83 -8.36 -6.73 18.13
N ILE A 84 -9.31 -7.54 17.66
CA ILE A 84 -9.44 -7.91 16.25
C ILE A 84 -9.68 -6.65 15.40
N PHE A 85 -10.60 -5.77 15.81
CA PHE A 85 -10.83 -4.51 15.11
C PHE A 85 -9.59 -3.61 15.10
N THR A 86 -8.90 -3.46 16.24
CA THR A 86 -7.66 -2.69 16.29
C THR A 86 -6.60 -3.25 15.35
N LEU A 87 -6.39 -4.57 15.33
CA LEU A 87 -5.43 -5.21 14.44
C LEU A 87 -5.79 -5.00 12.96
N PHE A 88 -7.08 -5.08 12.62
CA PHE A 88 -7.56 -4.78 11.27
C PHE A 88 -7.20 -3.35 10.84
N PHE A 89 -7.43 -2.36 11.71
CA PHE A 89 -7.05 -0.97 11.40
C PHE A 89 -5.54 -0.77 11.26
N VAL A 90 -4.73 -1.46 12.07
CA VAL A 90 -3.26 -1.42 11.92
C VAL A 90 -2.84 -1.93 10.55
N VAL A 91 -3.40 -3.07 10.12
CA VAL A 91 -3.13 -3.62 8.78
C VAL A 91 -3.59 -2.65 7.69
N LEU A 92 -4.78 -2.06 7.82
CA LEU A 92 -5.29 -1.05 6.89
C LEU A 92 -4.34 0.16 6.76
N THR A 93 -3.84 0.68 7.89
CA THR A 93 -2.90 1.81 7.90
C THR A 93 -1.58 1.45 7.22
N VAL A 94 -1.00 0.28 7.52
CA VAL A 94 0.22 -0.19 6.87
C VAL A 94 0.00 -0.34 5.36
N MET A 95 -1.14 -0.90 4.94
CA MET A 95 -1.49 -1.04 3.52
C MET A 95 -1.53 0.32 2.82
N MET A 96 -2.15 1.34 3.44
CA MET A 96 -2.20 2.70 2.91
C MET A 96 -0.81 3.34 2.77
N ILE A 97 0.09 3.12 3.74
CA ILE A 97 1.48 3.58 3.65
C ILE A 97 2.19 2.92 2.47
N CYS A 98 2.06 1.60 2.30
CA CYS A 98 2.65 0.89 1.16
C CYS A 98 2.15 1.44 -0.18
N VAL A 99 0.85 1.71 -0.31
CA VAL A 99 0.27 2.32 -1.51
C VAL A 99 0.88 3.70 -1.78
N ALA A 100 0.98 4.56 -0.76
CA ALA A 100 1.59 5.89 -0.89
C ALA A 100 3.06 5.80 -1.34
N LEU A 101 3.83 4.84 -0.80
CA LEU A 101 5.21 4.61 -1.21
C LEU A 101 5.31 4.17 -2.67
N ILE A 102 4.41 3.31 -3.15
CA ILE A 102 4.38 2.89 -4.56
C ILE A 102 4.15 4.12 -5.47
N PHE A 103 3.18 4.98 -5.14
CA PHE A 103 2.94 6.20 -5.91
C PHE A 103 4.15 7.14 -5.93
N SER A 104 4.79 7.36 -4.78
CA SER A 104 6.01 8.17 -4.69
C SER A 104 7.15 7.61 -5.56
N ASN A 105 7.35 6.29 -5.58
CA ASN A 105 8.36 5.64 -6.42
C ASN A 105 8.07 5.79 -7.91
N ILE A 106 6.81 5.70 -8.33
CA ILE A 106 6.41 5.92 -9.72
C ILE A 106 6.75 7.36 -10.13
N GLU A 107 6.46 8.34 -9.27
CA GLU A 107 6.73 9.75 -9.55
C GLU A 107 8.23 10.04 -9.66
N LEU A 108 9.04 9.51 -8.73
CA LEU A 108 10.49 9.62 -8.80
C LEU A 108 11.04 9.01 -10.10
N ARG A 109 10.54 7.84 -10.52
CA ARG A 109 10.94 7.23 -11.79
C ARG A 109 10.68 8.12 -13.00
N LYS A 110 9.54 8.81 -13.03
CA LYS A 110 9.24 9.75 -14.13
C LYS A 110 10.21 10.92 -14.15
N GLN A 111 10.56 11.46 -13.00
CA GLN A 111 11.54 12.54 -12.89
C GLN A 111 12.92 12.08 -13.37
N PHE A 112 13.35 10.86 -13.02
CA PHE A 112 14.60 10.28 -13.52
C PHE A 112 14.61 10.08 -15.03
N ASP A 113 13.52 9.56 -15.62
CA ASP A 113 13.42 9.38 -17.08
C ASP A 113 13.52 10.74 -17.80
N LEU A 114 12.85 11.78 -17.29
CA LEU A 114 12.93 13.15 -17.85
C LEU A 114 14.35 13.74 -17.75
N LEU A 115 15.04 13.51 -16.63
CA LEU A 115 16.42 13.96 -16.46
C LEU A 115 17.37 13.22 -17.40
N GLN A 116 17.15 11.93 -17.60
CA GLN A 116 17.95 11.13 -18.52
C GLN A 116 17.80 11.58 -19.97
N ASP A 117 16.58 11.91 -20.41
CA ASP A 117 16.33 12.46 -21.74
C ASP A 117 16.90 13.88 -21.92
N SER A 118 17.05 14.66 -20.84
CA SER A 118 17.62 16.02 -20.86
C SER A 118 19.15 16.07 -20.71
N SER A 119 19.81 14.95 -20.43
CA SER A 119 21.25 14.89 -20.21
C SER A 119 21.99 14.59 -21.51
N PHE A 120 22.48 15.62 -22.19
CA PHE A 120 23.56 15.47 -23.19
C PHE A 120 24.85 15.12 -22.46
N ASN A 121 25.10 13.83 -22.27
CA ASN A 121 26.30 13.31 -21.61
C ASN A 121 27.43 13.11 -22.64
N ALA A 122 28.12 14.19 -23.03
CA ALA A 122 29.34 14.08 -23.84
C ALA A 122 30.52 13.73 -22.92
N GLN A 123 30.82 12.44 -22.79
CA GLN A 123 31.89 11.93 -21.91
C GLN A 123 33.28 12.14 -22.52
N SER A 124 33.36 12.22 -23.84
CA SER A 124 34.60 12.54 -24.56
C SER A 124 34.25 13.32 -25.82
N ILE A 125 34.83 14.52 -25.94
CA ILE A 125 34.81 15.32 -27.16
C ILE A 125 36.23 15.37 -27.67
N GLU A 126 36.52 14.69 -28.78
CA GLU A 126 37.83 14.72 -29.42
C GLU A 126 37.75 15.54 -30.71
N LEU A 127 38.61 16.56 -30.82
CA LEU A 127 38.58 17.53 -31.91
C LEU A 127 39.72 17.24 -32.90
N LEU A 128 39.39 16.87 -34.13
CA LEU A 128 40.37 16.69 -35.21
C LEU A 128 40.38 17.92 -36.12
N ARG A 129 41.19 18.90 -35.73
CA ARG A 129 41.34 20.19 -36.46
C ARG A 129 41.83 20.02 -37.90
N SER A 130 42.57 18.95 -38.21
CA SER A 130 43.07 18.66 -39.55
C SER A 130 42.00 18.18 -40.54
N GLU A 131 40.91 17.56 -40.04
CA GLU A 131 39.88 16.94 -40.89
C GLU A 131 38.52 17.64 -40.83
N ASN A 132 38.46 18.79 -40.13
CA ASN A 132 37.23 19.49 -39.80
C ASN A 132 36.14 18.57 -39.19
N SER A 133 36.56 17.62 -38.35
CA SER A 133 35.66 16.65 -37.72
C SER A 133 35.77 16.67 -36.20
N VAL A 134 34.65 16.41 -35.54
CA VAL A 134 34.55 16.31 -34.09
C VAL A 134 33.94 14.98 -33.75
N GLN A 135 34.59 14.26 -32.83
CA GLN A 135 34.10 13.00 -32.30
C GLN A 135 33.39 13.25 -30.98
N ILE A 136 32.11 12.91 -30.89
CA ILE A 136 31.32 12.99 -29.65
C ILE A 136 30.88 11.57 -29.31
N ASN A 137 31.34 11.03 -28.18
CA ASN A 137 31.00 9.67 -27.71
C ASN A 137 31.23 8.56 -28.76
N GLY A 138 32.20 8.75 -29.66
CA GLY A 138 32.54 7.79 -30.73
C GLY A 138 31.92 8.09 -32.11
N ASP A 139 30.93 9.00 -32.19
CA ASP A 139 30.30 9.39 -33.44
C ASP A 139 31.00 10.61 -34.07
N TRP A 140 31.23 10.55 -35.38
CA TRP A 140 31.93 11.59 -36.15
C TRP A 140 30.96 12.60 -36.75
N PHE A 141 31.17 13.88 -36.44
CA PHE A 141 30.42 14.99 -37.01
C PHE A 141 31.35 15.89 -37.81
N GLN A 142 31.02 16.11 -39.08
CA GLN A 142 31.77 17.02 -39.93
C GLN A 142 31.19 18.43 -39.81
N LEU A 143 32.04 19.38 -39.43
CA LEU A 143 31.64 20.74 -39.12
C LEU A 143 32.26 21.71 -40.11
N THR A 144 31.63 22.88 -40.26
CA THR A 144 32.24 23.98 -41.01
C THR A 144 33.43 24.53 -40.24
N THR A 145 34.40 25.11 -40.96
CA THR A 145 35.63 25.67 -40.36
C THR A 145 35.33 26.70 -39.25
N SER A 146 34.27 27.49 -39.41
CA SER A 146 33.84 28.46 -38.38
C SER A 146 33.33 27.80 -37.09
N ASN A 147 32.65 26.66 -37.21
CA ASN A 147 32.06 25.97 -36.05
C ASN A 147 33.12 25.19 -35.27
N ILE A 148 34.15 24.66 -35.95
CA ILE A 148 35.27 23.99 -35.29
C ILE A 148 36.14 24.97 -34.50
N GLU A 149 36.39 26.16 -35.03
CA GLU A 149 37.13 27.18 -34.29
C GLU A 149 36.34 27.64 -33.05
N THR A 150 35.02 27.81 -33.18
CA THR A 150 34.16 28.16 -32.04
C THR A 150 34.18 27.06 -30.97
N LEU A 151 34.11 25.79 -31.36
CA LEU A 151 34.14 24.67 -30.42
C LEU A 151 35.52 24.47 -29.81
N SER A 152 36.59 24.67 -30.58
CA SER A 152 37.97 24.59 -30.09
C SER A 152 38.25 25.61 -28.99
N VAL A 153 37.71 26.82 -29.10
CA VAL A 153 37.87 27.87 -28.08
C VAL A 153 37.04 27.60 -26.83
N LEU A 154 35.91 26.91 -26.96
CA LEU A 154 35.08 26.53 -25.80
C LEU A 154 35.61 25.31 -25.04
N LEU A 155 36.44 24.48 -25.69
CA LEU A 155 37.04 23.26 -25.13
C LEU A 155 38.44 23.48 -24.55
N GLU A 156 39.11 24.57 -24.92
CA GLU A 156 40.34 25.07 -24.28
C GLU A 156 40.04 25.75 -22.95
#